data_AF-A0AAX2SST6-F1
#
_entry.id   AF-A0AAX2SST6-F1
#
_cell.length_a   1.000
_cell.length_b   1.000
_cell.length_c   1.000
_cell.angle_alpha   90.00
_cell.angle_beta   90.00
_cell.angle_gamma   90.00
#
_symmetry.space_group_name_H-M   'P 1'
#
loop_
_entity.id
_entity.type
_entity.pdbx_description
1 polymer ?
#
loop_
_entity_poly.entity_id
_entity_poly.type
_entity_poly.pdbx_seq_one_letter_code
_entity_poly.pdbx_strand_id
1 'polypeptide(L)'
;MAVQKCYYCNKELNDEELVIKPIPLATKRGIRNYKRKFHIDCLPKFLGENKDLEFKKLENDDWDKVYEYFKSQVLELPDGASLSQHAVERLLGLRVGQYKPGHRNVRVVKRGYSFSTIYYTLVYSLQAIKRAQKTVNFKNEKHEIDYIMVIVNSNINFVQKRLLAVEKQNKKVEKIKKENEDQQRKVTYKHKGTGKRKVDLI
;
A
#
# COMPACT_ATOMS: atom_id res chain seq x y z
N MET A 1 -11.58 9.97 29.17
CA MET A 1 -12.07 10.71 27.99
C MET A 1 -11.68 9.93 26.73
N ALA A 2 -12.57 9.79 25.75
CA ALA A 2 -12.23 9.07 24.51
C ALA A 2 -11.24 9.91 23.69
N VAL A 3 -10.01 9.41 23.53
CA VAL A 3 -8.96 10.09 22.75
C VAL A 3 -9.39 10.20 21.30
N GLN A 4 -9.40 11.42 20.76
CA GLN A 4 -9.75 11.67 19.37
C GLN A 4 -8.62 11.19 18.46
N LYS A 5 -8.95 10.51 17.35
CA LYS A 5 -7.97 9.96 16.40
C LYS A 5 -8.14 10.52 15.00
N CYS A 6 -7.02 10.77 14.33
CA CYS A 6 -6.98 11.27 12.96
C CYS A 6 -7.50 10.24 11.95
N TYR A 7 -8.31 10.71 10.99
CA TYR A 7 -8.91 9.86 9.98
C TYR A 7 -7.90 9.33 8.96
N TYR A 8 -6.75 9.98 8.79
CA TYR A 8 -5.74 9.55 7.81
C TYR A 8 -4.67 8.64 8.42
N CYS A 9 -4.10 8.99 9.57
CA CYS A 9 -2.93 8.30 10.14
C CYS A 9 -3.21 7.51 11.44
N ASN A 10 -4.43 7.57 11.99
CA ASN A 10 -4.85 6.90 13.24
C ASN A 10 -4.16 7.38 14.52
N LYS A 11 -3.27 8.37 14.46
CA LYS A 11 -2.62 8.96 15.64
C LYS A 11 -3.59 9.87 16.40
N GLU A 12 -3.25 10.12 17.66
CA GLU A 12 -3.99 10.98 18.56
C GLU A 12 -4.03 12.43 18.03
N LEU A 13 -5.14 13.11 18.28
CA LEU A 13 -5.36 14.50 17.89
C LEU A 13 -5.34 15.37 19.14
N ASN A 14 -4.51 16.41 19.10
CA ASN A 14 -4.60 17.54 20.01
C ASN A 14 -5.61 18.54 19.44
N ASP A 15 -6.31 19.27 20.30
CA ASP A 15 -7.35 20.22 19.87
C ASP A 15 -6.78 21.35 18.98
N GLU A 16 -5.51 21.70 19.13
CA GLU A 16 -4.80 22.71 18.32
C GLU A 16 -4.52 22.26 16.88
N GLU A 17 -4.32 20.96 16.64
CA GLU A 17 -3.99 20.39 15.32
C GLU A 17 -5.23 19.82 14.60
N LEU A 18 -6.42 19.96 15.21
CA LEU A 18 -7.65 19.36 14.76
C LEU A 18 -8.27 20.16 13.60
N VAL A 19 -8.40 19.50 12.46
CA VAL A 19 -9.18 20.01 11.32
C VAL A 19 -10.36 19.08 11.05
N ILE A 20 -11.56 19.66 10.95
CA ILE A 20 -12.78 18.92 10.61
C ILE A 20 -13.16 19.23 9.17
N LYS A 21 -13.19 18.21 8.30
CA LYS A 21 -13.62 18.35 6.90
C LYS A 21 -14.76 17.37 6.59
N PRO A 22 -15.85 17.82 5.92
CA PRO A 22 -16.84 16.92 5.36
C PRO A 22 -16.25 16.18 4.16
N ILE A 23 -16.23 14.85 4.21
CA ILE A 23 -15.79 13.99 3.12
C ILE A 23 -17.01 13.34 2.46
N PRO A 24 -17.22 13.51 1.15
CA PRO A 24 -18.29 12.85 0.43
C PRO A 24 -17.97 11.36 0.30
N LEU A 25 -18.88 10.51 0.76
CA LEU A 25 -18.78 9.06 0.62
C LEU A 25 -20.00 8.56 -0.16
N ALA A 26 -19.75 7.74 -1.17
CA ALA A 26 -20.80 7.01 -1.87
C ALA A 26 -21.41 5.97 -0.93
N THR A 27 -22.72 6.03 -0.75
CA THR A 27 -23.51 5.05 -0.01
C THR A 27 -24.55 4.46 -0.95
N LYS A 28 -25.22 3.38 -0.53
CA LYS A 28 -26.32 2.77 -1.30
C LYS A 28 -27.45 3.76 -1.65
N ARG A 29 -27.59 4.85 -0.88
CA ARG A 29 -28.63 5.88 -1.03
C ARG A 29 -28.10 7.18 -1.67
N GLY A 30 -26.93 7.13 -2.32
CA GLY A 30 -26.27 8.30 -2.91
C GLY A 30 -25.09 8.83 -2.09
N ILE A 31 -24.61 10.03 -2.44
CA ILE A 31 -23.44 10.65 -1.84
C ILE A 31 -23.82 11.33 -0.52
N ARG A 32 -23.17 10.97 0.58
CA ARG A 32 -23.37 11.60 1.90
C ARG A 32 -22.07 12.20 2.41
N ASN A 33 -22.16 13.38 3.01
CA ASN A 33 -21.02 14.08 3.60
C ASN A 33 -20.83 13.67 5.06
N TYR A 34 -19.71 13.04 5.36
CA TYR A 34 -19.35 12.64 6.72
C TYR A 34 -18.28 13.58 7.27
N LYS A 35 -18.52 14.19 8.44
CA LYS A 35 -17.53 15.02 9.13
C LYS A 35 -16.39 14.12 9.63
N ARG A 36 -15.18 14.30 9.10
CA ARG A 36 -13.97 13.56 9.49
C ARG A 36 -12.95 14.51 10.10
N LYS A 37 -12.22 14.00 11.08
CA LYS A 37 -11.18 14.72 11.84
C LYS A 37 -9.80 14.37 11.29
N PHE A 38 -8.95 15.35 11.08
CA PHE A 38 -7.60 15.19 10.55
C PHE A 38 -6.61 16.05 11.34
N HIS A 39 -5.33 15.68 11.30
CA HIS A 39 -4.26 16.64 11.58
C HIS A 39 -4.18 17.65 10.43
N ILE A 40 -3.75 18.88 10.73
CA ILE A 40 -3.47 19.94 9.73
C ILE A 40 -2.62 19.38 8.58
N ASP A 41 -1.54 18.67 8.89
CA ASP A 41 -0.62 18.10 7.89
C ASP A 41 -1.16 16.88 7.14
N CYS A 42 -2.14 16.19 7.72
CA CYS A 42 -2.70 14.98 7.13
C CYS A 42 -3.77 15.30 6.08
N LEU A 43 -4.48 16.42 6.23
CA LEU A 43 -5.56 16.79 5.32
C LEU A 43 -5.07 17.05 3.88
N PRO A 44 -4.00 17.84 3.63
CA PRO A 44 -3.48 18.05 2.28
C PRO A 44 -3.03 16.75 1.61
N LYS A 45 -2.37 15.85 2.37
CA LYS A 45 -1.92 14.55 1.87
C LYS A 45 -3.10 13.68 1.43
N PHE A 46 -4.11 13.58 2.29
CA PHE A 46 -5.34 12.84 1.97
C PHE A 46 -6.05 13.41 0.73
N LEU A 47 -6.15 14.74 0.61
CA LEU A 47 -6.78 15.37 -0.54
C LEU A 47 -5.97 15.19 -1.83
N GLY A 48 -4.65 15.23 -1.76
CA GLY A 48 -3.75 14.96 -2.88
C GLY A 48 -3.92 13.54 -3.39
N GLU A 49 -3.74 12.54 -2.53
CA GLU A 49 -3.88 11.11 -2.87
C GLU A 49 -5.31 10.77 -3.34
N ASN A 50 -6.34 11.44 -2.80
CA ASN A 50 -7.71 11.22 -3.23
C ASN A 50 -8.06 11.92 -4.55
N LYS A 51 -7.31 12.93 -4.98
CA LYS A 51 -7.46 13.54 -6.31
C LYS A 51 -6.64 12.81 -7.37
N ASP A 52 -5.54 12.20 -6.96
CA ASP A 52 -4.65 11.45 -7.83
C ASP A 52 -5.33 10.18 -8.37
N LEU A 53 -5.67 10.21 -9.65
CA LEU A 53 -6.30 9.10 -10.36
C LEU A 53 -5.34 7.92 -10.54
N GLU A 54 -4.04 8.20 -10.70
CA GLU A 54 -3.02 7.17 -10.88
C GLU A 54 -2.82 6.41 -9.57
N PHE A 55 -2.70 7.14 -8.45
CA PHE A 55 -2.64 6.52 -7.11
C PHE A 55 -3.85 5.64 -6.82
N LYS A 56 -5.06 6.10 -7.17
CA LYS A 56 -6.29 5.30 -7.00
C LYS A 56 -6.30 4.03 -7.83
N LYS A 57 -5.83 4.11 -9.08
CA LYS A 57 -5.69 2.92 -9.94
C LYS A 57 -4.71 1.94 -9.31
N LEU A 58 -3.52 2.39 -8.93
CA LEU A 58 -2.52 1.56 -8.27
C LEU A 58 -3.05 0.90 -6.98
N GLU A 59 -3.76 1.65 -6.14
CA GLU A 59 -4.33 1.11 -4.91
C GLU A 59 -5.43 0.06 -5.19
N ASN A 60 -6.19 0.23 -6.27
CA ASN A 60 -7.19 -0.76 -6.70
C ASN A 60 -6.51 -2.01 -7.26
N ASP A 61 -5.50 -1.85 -8.12
CA ASP A 61 -4.77 -2.97 -8.72
C ASP A 61 -4.08 -3.80 -7.63
N ASP A 62 -3.49 -3.15 -6.62
CA ASP A 62 -2.90 -3.86 -5.48
C ASP A 62 -3.95 -4.55 -4.60
N TRP A 63 -5.14 -3.95 -4.45
CA TRP A 63 -6.26 -4.62 -3.79
C TRP A 63 -6.71 -5.86 -4.57
N ASP A 64 -6.82 -5.76 -5.89
CA ASP A 64 -7.24 -6.88 -6.74
C ASP A 64 -6.22 -8.03 -6.68
N LYS A 65 -4.92 -7.73 -6.63
CA LYS A 65 -3.88 -8.75 -6.34
C LYS A 65 -4.09 -9.44 -5.00
N VAL A 66 -4.36 -8.69 -3.93
CA VAL A 66 -4.65 -9.26 -2.60
C VAL A 66 -5.88 -10.16 -2.66
N TYR A 67 -6.94 -9.67 -3.30
CA TYR A 67 -8.22 -10.38 -3.42
C TYR A 67 -8.04 -11.69 -4.17
N GLU A 68 -7.47 -11.65 -5.38
CA GLU A 68 -7.31 -12.81 -6.25
C GLU A 68 -6.33 -13.82 -5.67
N TYR A 69 -5.24 -13.36 -5.05
CA TYR A 69 -4.29 -14.26 -4.39
C TYR A 69 -4.93 -14.96 -3.19
N PHE A 70 -5.68 -14.23 -2.36
CA PHE A 70 -6.36 -14.82 -1.22
C PHE A 70 -7.43 -15.83 -1.66
N LYS A 71 -8.17 -15.53 -2.73
CA LYS A 71 -9.18 -16.41 -3.31
C LYS A 71 -8.57 -17.69 -3.87
N SER A 72 -7.62 -17.56 -4.79
CA SER A 72 -7.13 -18.69 -5.60
C SER A 72 -6.03 -19.49 -4.90
N GLN A 73 -5.09 -18.82 -4.22
CA GLN A 73 -3.93 -19.48 -3.63
C GLN A 73 -4.13 -19.83 -2.17
N VAL A 74 -4.82 -18.97 -1.41
CA VAL A 74 -5.02 -19.20 0.04
C VAL A 74 -6.22 -20.09 0.30
N LEU A 75 -7.40 -19.71 -0.20
CA LEU A 75 -8.64 -20.46 0.00
C LEU A 75 -8.94 -21.50 -1.08
N GLU A 76 -8.21 -21.49 -2.21
CA GLU A 76 -8.41 -22.44 -3.33
C GLU A 76 -9.87 -22.51 -3.80
N LEU A 77 -10.57 -21.37 -3.79
CA LEU A 77 -11.96 -21.31 -4.21
C LEU A 77 -12.08 -21.55 -5.72
N PRO A 78 -13.14 -22.23 -6.18
CA PRO A 78 -13.34 -22.51 -7.60
C PRO A 78 -13.57 -21.22 -8.40
N ASP A 79 -13.37 -21.32 -9.72
CA ASP A 79 -13.65 -20.21 -10.63
C ASP A 79 -15.11 -19.76 -10.53
N GLY A 80 -15.34 -18.45 -10.59
CA GLY A 80 -16.66 -17.83 -10.38
C GLY A 80 -17.06 -17.65 -8.91
N ALA A 81 -16.43 -18.34 -7.95
CA ALA A 81 -16.69 -18.07 -6.53
C ALA A 81 -16.16 -16.69 -6.11
N SER A 82 -16.83 -16.06 -5.16
CA SER A 82 -16.40 -14.79 -4.55
C SER A 82 -15.95 -15.02 -3.12
N LEU A 83 -14.99 -14.22 -2.65
CA LEU A 83 -14.64 -14.20 -1.23
C LEU A 83 -15.86 -13.88 -0.37
N SER A 84 -16.01 -14.58 0.75
CA SER A 84 -17.03 -14.26 1.74
C SER A 84 -16.84 -12.82 2.25
N GLN A 85 -17.94 -12.18 2.68
CA GLN A 85 -17.87 -10.83 3.25
C GLN A 85 -16.90 -10.77 4.44
N HIS A 86 -16.79 -11.85 5.20
CA HIS A 86 -15.86 -11.94 6.29
C HIS A 86 -14.40 -11.86 5.83
N ALA A 87 -14.00 -12.64 4.82
CA ALA A 87 -12.65 -12.58 4.26
C ALA A 87 -12.30 -11.16 3.79
N VAL A 88 -13.20 -10.52 3.03
CA VAL A 88 -13.02 -9.15 2.55
C VAL A 88 -12.85 -8.17 3.72
N GLU A 89 -13.70 -8.25 4.75
CA GLU A 89 -13.60 -7.40 5.93
C GLU A 89 -12.29 -7.59 6.70
N ARG A 90 -11.76 -8.82 6.78
CA ARG A 90 -10.49 -9.09 7.47
C ARG A 90 -9.30 -8.53 6.69
N LEU A 91 -9.27 -8.70 5.36
CA LEU A 91 -8.22 -8.14 4.51
C LEU A 91 -8.25 -6.60 4.52
N LEU A 92 -9.43 -5.98 4.40
CA LEU A 92 -9.57 -4.53 4.53
C LEU A 92 -9.29 -4.03 5.96
N GLY A 93 -9.44 -4.89 6.97
CA GLY A 93 -9.04 -4.62 8.35
C GLY A 93 -7.54 -4.36 8.47
N LEU A 94 -6.71 -5.17 7.80
CA LEU A 94 -5.25 -4.98 7.76
C LEU A 94 -4.87 -3.61 7.18
N ARG A 95 -5.59 -3.15 6.14
CA ARG A 95 -5.35 -1.84 5.50
C ARG A 95 -5.49 -0.68 6.49
N VAL A 96 -6.38 -0.81 7.48
CA VAL A 96 -6.64 0.21 8.50
C VAL A 96 -6.03 -0.11 9.86
N GLY A 97 -5.34 -1.25 10.01
CA GLY A 97 -4.76 -1.68 11.29
C GLY A 97 -5.81 -2.09 12.33
N GLN A 98 -6.93 -2.68 11.90
CA GLN A 98 -8.02 -3.12 12.77
C GLN A 98 -8.45 -4.55 12.44
N TYR A 99 -9.17 -5.20 13.36
CA TYR A 99 -9.72 -6.53 13.10
C TYR A 99 -10.72 -6.50 11.92
N LYS A 100 -11.61 -5.51 11.89
CA LYS A 100 -12.48 -5.22 10.74
C LYS A 100 -12.61 -3.71 10.60
N PRO A 101 -12.73 -3.18 9.39
CA PRO A 101 -12.99 -1.77 9.22
C PRO A 101 -14.42 -1.48 9.62
N GLY A 102 -14.66 -0.36 10.30
CA GLY A 102 -16.03 0.06 10.59
C GLY A 102 -16.84 0.33 9.32
N HIS A 103 -16.19 0.65 8.20
CA HIS A 103 -16.81 1.06 6.93
C HIS A 103 -15.97 0.55 5.74
N ARG A 104 -16.56 0.35 4.55
CA ARG A 104 -15.84 -0.19 3.37
C ARG A 104 -14.93 0.80 2.64
N ASN A 105 -15.06 2.10 2.90
CA ASN A 105 -14.21 3.14 2.31
C ASN A 105 -12.90 3.28 3.11
N VAL A 106 -12.01 2.31 2.91
CA VAL A 106 -10.67 2.26 3.52
C VAL A 106 -9.55 2.64 2.56
N ARG A 107 -9.88 2.83 1.28
CA ARG A 107 -8.95 3.27 0.25
C ARG A 107 -8.43 4.67 0.59
N VAL A 108 -7.16 4.93 0.32
CA VAL A 108 -6.44 6.20 0.56
C VAL A 108 -6.12 6.48 2.04
N VAL A 109 -6.36 5.53 2.95
CA VAL A 109 -6.16 5.74 4.40
C VAL A 109 -4.85 5.11 4.87
N LYS A 110 -3.89 5.92 5.36
CA LYS A 110 -2.56 5.44 5.81
C LYS A 110 -2.51 5.03 7.29
N ARG A 111 -3.49 4.23 7.74
CA ARG A 111 -3.59 3.78 9.14
C ARG A 111 -2.98 2.41 9.42
N GLY A 112 -2.99 1.52 8.44
CA GLY A 112 -2.42 0.19 8.54
C GLY A 112 -1.44 -0.08 7.39
N TYR A 113 -1.46 -1.32 6.91
CA TYR A 113 -0.53 -1.81 5.90
C TYR A 113 -0.99 -1.45 4.48
N SER A 114 -0.07 -1.23 3.55
CA SER A 114 -0.44 -1.09 2.13
C SER A 114 -0.94 -2.43 1.59
N PHE A 115 -1.77 -2.42 0.54
CA PHE A 115 -2.22 -3.67 -0.09
C PHE A 115 -1.06 -4.49 -0.64
N SER A 116 -0.05 -3.84 -1.22
CA SER A 116 1.23 -4.49 -1.57
C SER A 116 1.87 -5.22 -0.39
N THR A 117 1.94 -4.59 0.79
CA THR A 117 2.48 -5.26 2.01
C THR A 117 1.65 -6.47 2.39
N ILE A 118 0.31 -6.37 2.33
CA ILE A 118 -0.60 -7.47 2.63
C ILE A 118 -0.38 -8.62 1.66
N TYR A 119 -0.30 -8.33 0.36
CA TYR A 119 -0.04 -9.32 -0.70
C TYR A 119 1.25 -10.09 -0.45
N TYR A 120 2.38 -9.38 -0.27
CA TYR A 120 3.65 -10.06 -0.01
C TYR A 120 3.66 -10.84 1.31
N THR A 121 2.87 -10.40 2.30
CA THR A 121 2.71 -11.16 3.55
C THR A 121 1.93 -12.45 3.34
N LEU A 122 0.90 -12.44 2.50
CA LEU A 122 0.17 -13.66 2.10
C LEU A 122 1.09 -14.63 1.38
N VAL A 123 1.88 -14.13 0.43
CA VAL A 123 2.88 -14.95 -0.30
C VAL A 123 3.89 -15.57 0.66
N TYR A 124 4.46 -14.76 1.56
CA TYR A 124 5.42 -15.22 2.56
C TYR A 124 4.81 -16.25 3.52
N SER A 125 3.54 -16.07 3.90
CA SER A 125 2.87 -16.92 4.88
C SER A 125 2.22 -18.17 4.28
N LEU A 126 2.21 -18.33 2.95
CA LEU A 126 1.43 -19.36 2.26
C LEU A 126 1.74 -20.76 2.80
N GLN A 127 3.01 -21.12 2.96
CA GLN A 127 3.39 -22.45 3.43
C GLN A 127 2.87 -22.73 4.86
N ALA A 128 2.96 -21.73 5.75
CA ALA A 128 2.45 -21.83 7.11
C ALA A 128 0.91 -21.96 7.12
N ILE A 129 0.24 -21.20 6.24
CA ILE A 129 -1.21 -21.28 6.04
C ILE A 129 -1.62 -22.67 5.55
N LYS A 130 -0.98 -23.19 4.50
CA LYS A 130 -1.26 -24.52 3.95
C LYS A 130 -1.03 -25.64 4.96
N ARG A 131 0.00 -25.50 5.80
CA ARG A 131 0.22 -26.44 6.91
C ARG A 131 -0.94 -26.38 7.90
N ALA A 132 -1.34 -25.19 8.34
CA ALA A 132 -2.45 -25.01 9.26
C ALA A 132 -3.77 -25.56 8.69
N GLN A 133 -4.07 -25.30 7.42
CA GLN A 133 -5.23 -25.83 6.69
C GLN A 133 -5.30 -27.37 6.73
N LYS A 134 -4.16 -28.06 6.74
CA LYS A 134 -4.09 -29.53 6.82
C LYS A 134 -4.15 -30.08 8.25
N THR A 135 -3.67 -29.34 9.23
CA THR A 135 -3.46 -29.86 10.60
C THR A 135 -4.49 -29.40 11.61
N VAL A 136 -5.11 -28.24 11.40
CA VAL A 136 -6.07 -27.65 12.35
C VAL A 136 -7.48 -28.07 11.96
N ASN A 137 -8.28 -28.49 12.94
CA ASN A 137 -9.68 -28.80 12.70
C ASN A 137 -10.52 -27.51 12.72
N PHE A 138 -10.93 -27.03 11.53
CA PHE A 138 -11.72 -25.81 11.41
C PHE A 138 -13.22 -26.09 11.52
N LYS A 139 -13.89 -25.33 12.40
CA LYS A 139 -15.34 -25.45 12.60
C LYS A 139 -16.15 -24.96 11.41
N ASN A 140 -15.65 -23.94 10.71
CA ASN A 140 -16.25 -23.31 9.54
C ASN A 140 -15.23 -22.40 8.84
N GLU A 141 -15.59 -21.91 7.66
CA GLU A 141 -14.77 -20.97 6.85
C GLU A 141 -14.37 -19.72 7.65
N LYS A 142 -15.27 -19.20 8.50
CA LYS A 142 -14.97 -18.03 9.34
C LYS A 142 -13.82 -18.29 10.31
N HIS A 143 -13.85 -19.44 11.00
CA HIS A 143 -12.80 -19.86 11.91
C HIS A 143 -11.46 -20.07 11.19
N GLU A 144 -11.50 -20.64 9.98
CA GLU A 144 -10.34 -20.79 9.11
C GLU A 144 -9.74 -19.44 8.72
N ILE A 145 -10.55 -18.54 8.18
CA ILE A 145 -10.11 -17.18 7.80
C ILE A 145 -9.51 -16.46 9.00
N ASP A 146 -10.17 -16.49 10.16
CA ASP A 146 -9.65 -15.83 11.36
C ASP A 146 -8.30 -16.40 11.78
N TYR A 147 -8.10 -17.72 11.69
CA TYR A 147 -6.82 -18.37 11.98
C TYR A 147 -5.74 -17.97 10.97
N ILE A 148 -6.05 -17.97 9.67
CA ILE A 148 -5.15 -17.49 8.61
C ILE A 148 -4.71 -16.05 8.90
N MET A 149 -5.64 -15.19 9.31
CA MET A 149 -5.34 -13.81 9.66
C MET A 149 -4.43 -13.68 10.89
N VAL A 150 -4.45 -14.63 11.83
CA VAL A 150 -3.48 -14.67 12.94
C VAL A 150 -2.06 -14.91 12.40
N ILE A 151 -1.89 -15.87 11.47
CA ILE A 151 -0.60 -16.14 10.82
C ILE A 151 -0.12 -14.92 10.04
N VAL A 152 -1.01 -14.26 9.30
CA VAL A 152 -0.66 -13.05 8.54
C VAL A 152 -0.25 -11.93 9.49
N ASN A 153 -1.01 -11.68 10.57
CA ASN A 153 -0.70 -10.64 11.53
C ASN A 153 0.63 -10.84 12.27
N SER A 154 1.03 -12.09 12.54
CA SER A 154 2.33 -12.35 13.18
C SER A 154 3.51 -12.01 12.26
N ASN A 155 3.34 -12.15 10.93
CA ASN A 155 4.39 -11.94 9.95
C ASN A 155 4.40 -10.53 9.31
N ILE A 156 3.28 -9.81 9.32
CA ILE A 156 3.11 -8.59 8.52
C ILE A 156 4.10 -7.46 8.88
N ASN A 157 4.45 -7.33 10.15
CA ASN A 157 5.46 -6.35 10.60
C ASN A 157 6.86 -6.69 10.09
N PHE A 158 7.20 -7.98 10.05
CA PHE A 158 8.48 -8.44 9.53
C PHE A 158 8.58 -8.17 8.02
N VAL A 159 7.54 -8.50 7.27
CA VAL A 159 7.47 -8.26 5.83
C VAL A 159 7.52 -6.77 5.52
N GLN A 160 6.78 -5.92 6.26
CA GLN A 160 6.83 -4.47 6.07
C GLN A 160 8.24 -3.91 6.27
N LYS A 161 8.95 -4.35 7.33
CA LYS A 161 10.34 -3.91 7.56
C LYS A 161 11.25 -4.29 6.40
N ARG A 162 11.09 -5.50 5.83
CA ARG A 162 11.86 -5.92 4.65
C ARG A 162 11.54 -5.09 3.41
N LEU A 163 10.27 -4.85 3.12
CA LEU A 163 9.87 -4.03 1.97
C LEU A 163 10.44 -2.60 2.07
N LEU A 164 10.36 -1.98 3.24
CA LEU A 164 10.95 -0.66 3.48
C LEU A 164 12.48 -0.66 3.33
N ALA A 165 13.15 -1.75 3.69
CA ALA A 165 14.60 -1.87 3.49
C ALA A 165 14.95 -1.97 2.00
N VAL A 166 14.19 -2.76 1.23
CA VAL A 166 14.35 -2.88 -0.22
C VAL A 166 14.10 -1.55 -0.92
N GLU A 167 13.02 -0.84 -0.57
CA GLU A 167 12.74 0.49 -1.12
C GLU A 167 13.88 1.49 -0.85
N LYS A 168 14.46 1.46 0.36
CA LYS A 168 15.60 2.32 0.70
C LYS A 168 16.84 1.95 -0.12
N GLN A 169 17.10 0.67 -0.35
CA GLN A 169 18.21 0.21 -1.17
C GLN A 169 18.02 0.62 -2.63
N ASN A 170 16.82 0.42 -3.19
CA ASN A 170 16.51 0.81 -4.56
C ASN A 170 16.69 2.32 -4.79
N LYS A 171 16.21 3.16 -3.86
CA LYS A 171 16.42 4.62 -3.92
C LYS A 171 17.90 5.01 -3.90
N LYS A 172 18.73 4.30 -3.13
CA LYS A 172 20.18 4.53 -3.12
C LYS A 172 20.81 4.15 -4.47
N VAL A 173 20.44 3.00 -5.02
CA VAL A 173 20.93 2.54 -6.33
C VAL A 173 20.52 3.51 -7.44
N GLU A 174 19.28 3.98 -7.44
CA GLU A 174 18.81 4.99 -8.41
C GLU A 174 19.56 6.31 -8.30
N LYS A 175 19.86 6.75 -7.06
CA LYS A 175 20.65 7.97 -6.84
C LYS A 175 22.06 7.82 -7.40
N ILE A 176 22.72 6.70 -7.14
CA ILE A 176 24.06 6.38 -7.66
C ILE A 176 24.04 6.34 -9.20
N LYS A 177 23.01 5.73 -9.81
CA LYS A 177 22.87 5.69 -11.28
C LYS A 177 22.77 7.09 -11.87
N LYS A 178 21.93 7.96 -11.29
CA LYS A 178 21.79 9.36 -11.74
C LYS A 178 23.10 10.15 -11.59
N GLU A 179 23.79 10.00 -10.46
CA GLU A 179 25.09 10.64 -10.22
C GLU A 179 26.14 10.18 -11.25
N ASN A 180 26.16 8.88 -11.60
CA ASN A 180 27.06 8.34 -12.62
C ASN A 180 26.71 8.82 -14.04
N GLU A 181 25.42 8.89 -14.39
CA GLU A 181 24.95 9.43 -15.68
C GLU A 181 25.31 10.92 -15.82
N ASP A 182 25.15 11.70 -14.76
CA ASP A 182 25.51 13.13 -14.72
C ASP A 182 27.03 13.33 -14.80
N GLN A 183 27.83 12.44 -14.20
CA GLN A 183 29.29 12.44 -14.34
C GLN A 183 29.71 12.06 -15.77
N GLN A 184 29.13 11.04 -16.39
CA GLN A 184 29.41 10.66 -17.77
C GLN A 184 29.08 11.79 -18.77
N ARG A 185 27.96 12.50 -18.56
CA ARG A 185 27.58 13.69 -19.37
C ARG A 185 28.56 14.85 -19.23
N LYS A 186 29.26 14.98 -18.09
CA LYS A 186 30.29 16.01 -17.88
C LYS A 186 31.65 15.63 -18.49
N VAL A 187 31.96 14.33 -18.60
CA VAL A 187 33.25 13.82 -19.09
C VAL A 187 33.32 13.76 -20.63
N THR A 188 32.20 13.90 -21.36
CA THR A 188 32.21 14.09 -22.81
C THR A 188 32.75 15.48 -23.19
N TYR A 189 34.07 15.64 -23.08
CA TYR A 189 34.83 16.82 -23.46
C TYR A 189 34.88 16.95 -24.99
N LYS A 190 34.61 18.16 -25.52
CA LYS A 190 34.75 18.48 -26.95
C LYS A 190 36.20 18.26 -27.38
N HIS A 191 36.43 17.39 -28.37
CA HIS A 191 37.72 17.34 -29.07
C HIS A 191 38.00 18.72 -29.69
N LYS A 192 39.03 19.43 -29.23
CA LYS A 192 39.55 20.59 -29.96
C LYS A 192 40.16 20.06 -31.25
N GLY A 193 39.49 20.31 -32.37
CA GLY A 193 39.97 19.92 -33.70
C GLY A 193 41.37 20.48 -33.94
N THR A 194 42.28 19.62 -34.37
CA THR A 194 43.59 20.01 -34.90
C THR A 194 43.36 20.86 -36.15
N GLY A 195 43.64 22.16 -36.05
CA GLY A 195 43.55 23.07 -37.18
C GLY A 195 44.49 22.62 -38.29
N LYS A 196 43.95 22.07 -39.38
CA LYS A 196 44.67 21.91 -40.64
C LYS A 196 44.93 23.32 -41.19
N ARG A 197 46.17 23.82 -41.06
CA ARG A 197 46.65 24.94 -41.87
C ARG A 197 46.50 24.54 -43.34
N LYS A 198 45.70 25.28 -44.09
CA LYS A 198 45.74 25.24 -45.56
C LYS A 198 47.10 25.76 -45.99
N VAL A 199 47.89 24.92 -46.65
CA VAL A 199 49.06 25.36 -47.40
C VAL A 199 48.52 25.66 -48.80
N ASP A 200 48.43 26.93 -49.15
CA ASP A 200 48.13 27.33 -50.52
C ASP A 200 49.41 27.16 -51.35
N LEU A 201 49.34 26.29 -52.36
CA LEU A 201 50.37 26.13 -53.38
C LEU A 201 50.20 27.26 -54.40
N ILE A 202 51.19 28.15 -54.48
CA ILE A 202 51.41 29.05 -55.63
C ILE A 202 52.51 28.42 -56.48
#